data_AF-A0A7S7QQ56-F1
#
_entry.id   AF-A0A7S7QQ56-F1
#
_cell.length_a   1.000
_cell.length_b   1.000
_cell.length_c   1.000
_cell.angle_alpha   90.00
_cell.angle_beta   90.00
_cell.angle_gamma   90.00
#
_symmetry.space_group_name_H-M   'P 1'
#
loop_
_entity.id
_entity.type
_entity.pdbx_description
1 polymer ?
#
loop_
_entity_poly.entity_id
_entity_poly.type
_entity_poly.pdbx_seq_one_letter_code
_entity_poly.pdbx_strand_id
1 'polypeptide(L)'
;MKYPNSQSVILTILALWILWSFGFQTLWARYATELDGVVVSSLDRPSKGAPRYATEYVVRDASNHDTPYVAGPTDAFLERSIPVGSRIEKKWGQLGYRLDDRWRSFPVTFYSAVMGAAFFMLFWAALVQWRTRE
;
A
#
# COMPACT_ATOMS: atom_id res chain seq x y z
N MET A 1 -39.39 10.20 -2.31
CA MET A 1 -38.04 9.64 -2.08
C MET A 1 -37.56 10.11 -0.71
N LYS A 2 -37.37 9.22 0.28
CA LYS A 2 -36.71 9.60 1.54
C LYS A 2 -35.21 9.79 1.24
N TYR A 3 -34.67 10.96 1.55
CA TYR A 3 -33.24 11.21 1.41
C TYR A 3 -32.44 10.24 2.31
N PRO A 4 -31.28 9.74 1.85
CA PRO A 4 -30.45 8.88 2.68
C PRO A 4 -29.98 9.63 3.94
N ASN A 5 -29.84 8.91 5.05
CA ASN A 5 -29.39 9.50 6.31
C ASN A 5 -27.98 10.07 6.10
N SER A 6 -27.73 11.33 6.47
CA SER A 6 -26.42 11.96 6.30
C SER A 6 -25.30 11.20 7.01
N GLN A 7 -25.60 10.58 8.16
CA GLN A 7 -24.62 9.76 8.89
C GLN A 7 -24.20 8.50 8.12
N SER A 8 -25.15 7.79 7.51
CA SER A 8 -24.83 6.59 6.73
C SER A 8 -24.04 6.94 5.47
N VAL A 9 -24.36 8.06 4.83
CA VAL A 9 -23.62 8.56 3.66
C VAL A 9 -22.18 8.92 4.04
N ILE A 10 -21.97 9.66 5.12
CA ILE A 10 -20.63 10.05 5.59
C ILE A 10 -19.80 8.81 5.92
N LEU A 11 -20.35 7.85 6.67
CA LEU A 11 -19.66 6.61 7.02
C LEU A 11 -19.30 5.79 5.77
N THR A 12 -20.20 5.74 4.79
CA THR A 12 -19.95 5.02 3.53
C THR A 12 -18.83 5.68 2.74
N ILE A 13 -18.85 7.01 2.58
CA ILE A 13 -17.79 7.75 1.87
C ILE A 13 -16.44 7.55 2.56
N LEU A 14 -16.40 7.69 3.89
CA LEU A 14 -15.18 7.51 4.66
C LEU A 14 -14.63 6.08 4.53
N ALA A 15 -15.49 5.07 4.63
CA ALA A 15 -15.09 3.67 4.49
C ALA A 15 -14.57 3.36 3.08
N LEU A 16 -15.23 3.87 2.03
CA LEU A 16 -14.76 3.72 0.65
C LEU A 16 -13.41 4.40 0.44
N TRP A 17 -13.20 5.58 1.03
CA TRP A 17 -11.90 6.25 0.98
C TRP A 17 -10.81 5.43 1.66
N ILE A 18 -11.08 4.84 2.83
CA ILE A 18 -10.13 3.96 3.54
C ILE A 18 -9.82 2.71 2.70
N LEU A 19 -10.84 2.05 2.14
CA LEU A 19 -10.66 0.87 1.29
C LEU A 19 -9.86 1.19 0.02
N TRP A 20 -10.08 2.37 -0.57
CA TRP A 20 -9.31 2.82 -1.72
C TRP A 20 -7.84 3.09 -1.35
N SER A 21 -7.58 3.91 -0.33
CA SER A 21 -6.22 4.32 0.05
C SER A 21 -5.40 3.19 0.70
N PHE A 22 -6.00 2.42 1.60
CA PHE A 22 -5.27 1.37 2.34
C PHE A 22 -5.48 -0.03 1.76
N GLY A 23 -6.59 -0.28 1.07
CA GLY A 23 -6.85 -1.54 0.40
C GLY A 23 -6.24 -1.56 -1.01
N PHE A 24 -6.68 -0.67 -1.88
CA PHE A 24 -6.26 -0.71 -3.28
C PHE A 24 -4.86 -0.13 -3.50
N GLN A 25 -4.61 1.11 -3.05
CA GLN A 25 -3.35 1.80 -3.33
C GLN A 25 -2.14 1.19 -2.62
N THR A 26 -2.33 0.51 -1.49
CA THR A 26 -1.20 -0.04 -0.70
C THR A 26 -1.21 -1.56 -0.62
N LEU A 27 -2.26 -2.20 -0.07
CA LEU A 27 -2.30 -3.66 0.04
C LEU A 27 -2.28 -4.35 -1.33
N TRP A 28 -3.16 -3.96 -2.24
CA TRP A 28 -3.24 -4.59 -3.57
C TRP A 28 -2.00 -4.29 -4.40
N ALA A 29 -1.56 -3.03 -4.47
CA ALA A 29 -0.31 -2.68 -5.15
C ALA A 29 0.86 -3.51 -4.62
N ARG A 30 0.97 -3.68 -3.30
CA ARG A 30 2.03 -4.48 -2.67
C ARG A 30 1.92 -5.97 -2.93
N TYR A 31 0.70 -6.48 -2.96
CA TYR A 31 0.41 -7.89 -3.25
C TYR A 31 0.70 -8.23 -4.72
N ALA A 32 0.40 -7.32 -5.64
CA ALA A 32 0.58 -7.48 -7.08
C ALA A 32 2.00 -7.18 -7.56
N THR A 33 2.82 -6.50 -6.76
CA THR A 33 4.20 -6.19 -7.14
C THR A 33 5.09 -7.43 -7.04
N GLU A 34 5.80 -7.72 -8.12
CA GLU A 34 6.83 -8.76 -8.22
C GLU A 34 8.17 -8.09 -8.55
N LEU A 35 9.21 -8.43 -7.80
CA LEU A 35 10.55 -7.87 -7.94
C LEU A 35 11.57 -8.95 -7.61
N ASP A 36 12.38 -9.36 -8.58
CA ASP A 36 13.50 -10.27 -8.36
C ASP A 36 14.73 -9.71 -9.08
N GLY A 37 15.72 -9.29 -8.32
CA GLY A 37 16.93 -8.70 -8.90
C GLY A 37 17.83 -8.01 -7.91
N VAL A 38 18.86 -7.35 -8.45
CA VAL A 38 19.87 -6.61 -7.69
C VAL A 38 19.66 -5.11 -7.87
N VAL A 39 19.77 -4.35 -6.79
CA VAL A 39 19.72 -2.89 -6.85
C VAL A 39 21.00 -2.38 -7.53
N VAL A 40 20.88 -1.76 -8.69
CA VAL A 40 22.01 -1.23 -9.48
C VAL A 40 22.16 0.28 -9.29
N SER A 41 21.07 0.97 -8.99
CA SER A 41 21.07 2.41 -8.73
C SER A 41 20.08 2.76 -7.63
N SER A 42 20.43 3.78 -6.86
CA SER A 42 19.60 4.41 -5.85
C SER A 42 19.76 5.92 -5.97
N LEU A 43 18.64 6.63 -6.16
CA LEU A 43 18.62 8.08 -6.31
C LEU A 43 17.51 8.68 -5.44
N ASP A 44 17.89 9.47 -4.45
CA ASP A 44 16.94 10.26 -3.68
C ASP A 44 16.51 11.49 -4.48
N ARG A 45 15.22 11.57 -4.82
CA ARG A 45 14.61 12.74 -5.45
C ARG A 45 13.68 13.46 -4.48
N PRO A 46 13.75 14.81 -4.39
CA PRO A 46 12.77 15.57 -3.64
C PRO A 46 11.40 15.39 -4.29
N SER A 47 10.38 15.00 -3.52
CA SER A 47 9.01 14.90 -4.02
C SER A 47 8.49 16.29 -4.35
N LYS A 48 8.02 16.51 -5.59
CA LYS A 48 7.41 17.79 -5.98
C LYS A 48 6.16 18.05 -5.11
N GLY A 49 6.24 19.03 -4.21
CA GLY A 49 5.11 19.49 -3.41
C GLY A 49 4.98 18.90 -2.00
N ALA A 50 5.91 18.05 -1.55
CA ALA A 50 5.93 17.53 -0.18
C ALA A 50 7.36 17.56 0.41
N PRO A 51 7.53 17.80 1.73
CA PRO A 51 8.85 17.93 2.36
C PRO A 51 9.60 16.60 2.52
N ARG A 52 9.22 15.55 1.78
CA ARG A 52 9.75 14.20 1.93
C ARG A 52 10.33 13.71 0.60
N TYR A 53 11.58 13.27 0.64
CA TYR A 53 12.25 12.65 -0.51
C TYR A 53 11.62 11.30 -0.83
N ALA A 54 11.53 10.97 -2.13
CA ALA A 54 11.24 9.63 -2.64
C ALA A 54 12.54 9.05 -3.18
N THR A 55 12.76 7.75 -2.94
CA THR A 55 13.99 7.08 -3.40
C THR A 55 13.65 6.27 -4.64
N GLU A 56 14.23 6.62 -5.79
CA GLU A 56 14.13 5.86 -7.03
C GLU A 56 15.24 4.80 -7.05
N TYR A 57 14.85 3.55 -7.15
CA TYR A 57 15.74 2.41 -7.32
C TYR A 57 15.65 1.89 -8.75
N VAL A 58 16.76 1.40 -9.27
CA VAL A 58 16.76 0.56 -10.48
C VAL A 58 17.15 -0.84 -10.04
N VAL A 59 16.23 -1.78 -10.21
CA VAL A 59 16.44 -3.20 -9.92
C VAL A 59 16.68 -3.91 -11.24
N ARG A 60 17.82 -4.60 -11.34
CA ARG A 60 18.19 -5.39 -12.51
C ARG A 60 17.93 -6.85 -12.25
N ASP A 61 17.12 -7.46 -13.10
CA ASP A 61 16.83 -8.89 -13.03
C ASP A 61 18.00 -9.74 -13.59
N ALA A 62 17.89 -11.06 -13.47
CA ALA A 62 18.86 -12.00 -14.02
C ALA A 62 18.90 -12.02 -15.56
N SER A 63 17.87 -11.47 -16.21
CA SER A 63 17.78 -11.28 -17.66
C SER A 63 18.35 -9.93 -18.12
N ASN A 64 19.00 -9.18 -17.22
CA ASN A 64 19.61 -7.88 -17.47
C ASN A 64 18.59 -6.77 -17.81
N HIS A 65 17.33 -6.95 -17.43
CA HIS A 65 16.26 -5.96 -17.57
C HIS A 65 16.24 -5.04 -16.35
N ASP A 66 16.26 -3.73 -16.61
CA ASP A 66 16.17 -2.70 -15.58
C ASP A 66 14.72 -2.32 -15.31
N THR A 67 14.24 -2.62 -14.10
CA THR A 67 12.92 -2.21 -13.63
C THR A 67 13.06 -1.04 -12.66
N PRO A 68 12.54 0.15 -13.00
CA PRO A 68 12.52 1.27 -12.08
C PRO A 68 11.49 1.02 -10.96
N TYR A 69 11.88 1.30 -9.73
CA TYR A 69 11.04 1.18 -8.56
C TYR A 69 11.12 2.45 -7.72
N VAL A 70 9.99 3.00 -7.29
CA VAL A 70 9.96 4.23 -6.48
C VAL A 70 9.51 3.88 -5.06
N ALA A 71 10.41 4.05 -4.09
CA ALA A 71 10.06 4.02 -2.68
C ALA A 71 9.55 5.41 -2.25
N GLY A 72 8.23 5.56 -2.23
CA GLY A 72 7.56 6.79 -1.84
C GLY A 72 7.71 7.13 -0.34
N PRO A 73 7.42 8.39 0.05
CA PRO A 73 7.57 8.86 1.43
C PRO A 73 6.56 8.26 2.43
N THR A 74 5.50 7.64 1.91
CA THR A 74 4.47 6.90 2.67
C THR A 74 4.32 5.46 2.19
N ASP A 75 4.90 5.11 1.04
CA ASP A 75 4.93 3.74 0.54
C ASP A 75 6.06 2.98 1.23
N ALA A 76 5.73 2.38 2.38
CA ALA A 76 6.62 1.55 3.18
C ALA A 76 6.93 0.18 2.53
N PHE A 77 6.99 0.13 1.20
CA PHE A 77 7.15 -1.12 0.48
C PHE A 77 8.59 -1.62 0.48
N LEU A 78 9.53 -0.76 0.07
CA LEU A 78 10.98 -0.99 0.17
C LEU A 78 11.57 0.03 1.13
N GLU A 79 12.61 -0.38 1.87
CA GLU A 79 13.37 0.54 2.71
C GLU A 79 13.98 1.65 1.83
N ARG A 80 14.07 2.87 2.36
CA ARG A 80 14.58 4.03 1.62
C ARG A 80 16.11 4.10 1.55
N SER A 81 16.79 3.21 2.25
CA SER A 81 18.25 3.16 2.34
C SER A 81 18.75 1.75 2.01
N ILE A 82 18.34 1.22 0.86
CA ILE A 82 18.84 -0.08 0.39
C ILE A 82 20.19 0.16 -0.32
N PRO A 83 21.27 -0.51 0.13
CA PRO A 83 22.56 -0.41 -0.53
C PRO A 83 22.50 -0.87 -2.00
N VAL A 84 23.25 -0.20 -2.86
CA VAL A 84 23.50 -0.71 -4.21
C VAL A 84 24.27 -2.03 -4.10
N GLY A 85 23.87 -3.02 -4.88
CA GLY A 85 24.37 -4.39 -4.80
C GLY A 85 23.48 -5.33 -3.97
N SER A 86 22.50 -4.80 -3.23
CA SER A 86 21.56 -5.64 -2.49
C SER A 86 20.63 -6.43 -3.40
N ARG A 87 20.39 -7.69 -3.07
CA ARG A 87 19.44 -8.57 -3.76
C ARG A 87 18.06 -8.47 -3.11
N ILE A 88 17.05 -8.16 -3.91
CA ILE A 88 15.65 -8.10 -3.53
C ILE A 88 14.94 -9.28 -4.18
N GLU A 89 14.21 -10.06 -3.37
CA GLU A 89 13.32 -11.10 -3.87
C GLU A 89 11.93 -10.90 -3.30
N LYS A 90 10.97 -10.68 -4.18
CA LYS A 90 9.56 -10.52 -3.86
C LYS A 90 8.73 -11.19 -4.93
N LYS A 91 7.90 -12.14 -4.50
CA LYS A 91 6.98 -12.86 -5.38
C LYS A 91 5.60 -12.23 -5.35
N TRP A 92 4.89 -12.38 -6.47
CA TRP A 92 3.46 -12.07 -6.52
C TRP A 92 2.71 -12.83 -5.42
N GLY A 93 1.79 -12.13 -4.76
CA GLY A 93 0.97 -12.67 -3.68
C GLY A 93 1.64 -12.67 -2.30
N GLN A 94 2.91 -12.26 -2.20
CA GLN A 94 3.57 -12.04 -0.93
C GLN A 94 3.51 -10.58 -0.54
N LEU A 95 3.12 -10.28 0.71
CA LEU A 95 3.17 -8.92 1.23
C LEU A 95 4.58 -8.55 1.70
N GLY A 96 5.33 -9.52 2.22
CA GLY A 96 6.75 -9.37 2.56
C GLY A 96 7.67 -9.43 1.34
N TYR A 97 8.96 -9.32 1.60
CA TYR A 97 10.05 -9.52 0.63
C TYR A 97 11.32 -9.94 1.36
N ARG A 98 12.27 -10.50 0.63
CA ARG A 98 13.62 -10.82 1.11
C ARG A 98 14.61 -9.78 0.60
N LEU A 99 15.51 -9.34 1.46
CA LEU A 99 16.59 -8.40 1.16
C LEU A 99 17.89 -8.96 1.74
N ASP A 100 18.88 -9.26 0.89
CA ASP A 100 20.20 -9.79 1.32
C ASP A 100 20.08 -10.87 2.41
N ASP A 101 19.25 -11.87 2.15
CA ASP A 101 18.92 -12.99 3.05
C ASP A 101 18.06 -12.69 4.29
N ARG A 102 17.67 -11.44 4.51
CA ARG A 102 16.73 -11.08 5.59
C ARG A 102 15.31 -10.95 5.08
N TRP A 103 14.39 -11.65 5.74
CA TRP A 103 12.96 -11.47 5.48
C TRP A 103 12.45 -10.17 6.12
N ARG A 104 11.78 -9.35 5.33
CA ARG A 104 11.09 -8.14 5.78
C ARG A 104 9.59 -8.40 5.77
N SER A 105 9.01 -8.46 6.98
CA SER A 105 7.58 -8.67 7.17
C SER A 105 6.77 -7.41 6.92
N PHE A 106 5.61 -7.57 6.29
CA PHE A 106 4.60 -6.53 6.22
C PHE A 106 3.83 -6.41 7.55
N PRO A 107 3.49 -5.20 8.04
CA PRO A 107 2.72 -5.03 9.28
C PRO A 107 1.24 -5.40 9.07
N VAL A 108 0.96 -6.67 8.84
CA VAL A 108 -0.38 -7.21 8.54
C VAL A 108 -1.40 -6.78 9.60
N THR A 109 -1.00 -6.76 10.88
CA THR A 109 -1.88 -6.38 12.01
C THR A 109 -2.42 -4.95 11.90
N PHE A 110 -1.60 -3.99 11.47
CA PHE A 110 -2.05 -2.61 11.31
C PHE A 110 -3.06 -2.51 10.18
N TYR A 111 -2.73 -3.07 9.02
CA TYR A 111 -3.60 -3.00 7.85
C TYR A 111 -4.88 -3.81 8.03
N SER A 112 -4.83 -4.95 8.72
CA SER A 112 -6.04 -5.73 9.04
C SER A 112 -6.98 -4.98 9.98
N ALA A 113 -6.44 -4.27 10.98
CA ALA A 113 -7.24 -3.43 11.87
C ALA A 113 -7.92 -2.27 11.11
N VAL A 114 -7.17 -1.59 10.23
CA VAL A 114 -7.71 -0.50 9.39
C VAL A 114 -8.79 -1.01 8.44
N MET A 115 -8.56 -2.15 7.78
CA MET A 115 -9.57 -2.78 6.92
C MET A 115 -10.80 -3.23 7.71
N GLY A 116 -10.61 -3.84 8.88
CA GLY A 116 -11.70 -4.23 9.77
C GLY A 116 -12.58 -3.05 10.18
N ALA A 117 -11.96 -1.90 10.52
CA ALA A 117 -12.69 -0.67 10.83
C ALA A 117 -13.51 -0.17 9.63
N ALA A 118 -12.96 -0.20 8.41
CA ALA A 118 -13.68 0.22 7.21
C ALA A 118 -14.90 -0.68 6.93
N PHE A 119 -14.75 -2.01 7.03
CA PHE A 119 -15.87 -2.93 6.87
C PHE A 119 -16.93 -2.77 7.97
N PHE A 120 -16.50 -2.53 9.21
CA PHE A 120 -17.41 -2.22 10.31
C PHE A 120 -18.21 -0.94 10.06
N MET A 121 -17.58 0.12 9.52
CA MET A 121 -18.27 1.35 9.14
C MET A 121 -19.32 1.11 8.04
N LEU A 122 -19.00 0.31 7.02
CA LEU A 122 -19.98 -0.06 5.97
C LEU A 122 -21.16 -0.84 6.55
N PHE A 123 -20.87 -1.82 7.41
CA PHE A 123 -21.89 -2.60 8.09
C PHE A 123 -22.79 -1.71 8.96
N TRP A 124 -22.20 -0.82 9.75
CA TRP A 124 -22.95 0.12 10.59
C TRP A 124 -23.77 1.11 9.77
N ALA A 125 -23.21 1.64 8.68
CA ALA A 125 -23.93 2.52 7.76
C ALA A 125 -25.16 1.82 7.15
N ALA A 126 -25.03 0.54 6.78
CA ALA A 126 -26.13 -0.26 6.29
C ALA A 126 -27.23 -0.46 7.35
N LEU A 127 -26.85 -0.76 8.60
CA LEU A 127 -27.81 -0.88 9.71
C LEU A 127 -28.56 0.42 9.99
N VAL A 128 -27.85 1.55 10.05
CA VAL A 128 -28.47 2.88 10.25
C VAL A 128 -29.43 3.20 9.11
N GLN A 129 -29.02 2.94 7.87
CA GLN A 129 -29.85 3.17 6.70
C GLN A 129 -31.12 2.29 6.73
N TRP A 130 -30.99 1.03 7.11
CA TRP A 130 -32.11 0.10 7.23
C TRP A 130 -33.11 0.58 8.30
N ARG A 131 -32.63 0.93 9.49
CA ARG A 131 -33.46 1.43 10.60
C ARG A 131 -34.20 2.73 10.29
N THR A 132 -33.64 3.60 9.46
CA THR A 132 -34.31 4.86 9.06
C THR A 132 -35.33 4.70 7.92
N ARG A 133 -35.33 3.53 7.26
CA ARG A 133 -36.29 3.23 6.19
C ARG A 133 -37.61 2.68 6.76
N GLU A 134 -37.52 1.87 7.81
CA GLU A 134 -38.65 1.54 8.72
C GLU A 134 -39.28 2.82 9.28
#